data_AF-A0A8T2UXP6-F1
#
_entry.id   AF-A0A8T2UXP6-F1
#
_cell.length_a   1.000
_cell.length_b   1.000
_cell.length_c   1.000
_cell.angle_alpha   90.00
_cell.angle_beta   90.00
_cell.angle_gamma   90.00
#
_symmetry.space_group_name_H-M   'P 1'
#
loop_
_entity.id
_entity.type
_entity.pdbx_description
1 polymer ?
#
loop_
_entity_poly.entity_id
_entity_poly.type
_entity_poly.pdbx_seq_one_letter_code
_entity_poly.pdbx_strand_id
1 'polypeptide(L)'
;MKKWLSEYHNQRPGLHVLQQRIDEFIADFEAREERARQERETAAAEEGWTVVTRHKGRKKTTDSESGITVGGIAPAAVENKQKKKTTETALNFYRFQRREARRNEILELQQRFEEDKKKIVALRAARKFRPY
;
A
#
# COMPACT_ATOMS: atom_id res chain seq x y z
N MET A 1 33.94 -47.23 -2.36
CA MET A 1 33.41 -46.77 -3.67
C MET A 1 32.05 -47.36 -4.04
N LYS A 2 31.82 -48.68 -3.98
CA LYS A 2 30.52 -49.28 -4.38
C LYS A 2 29.29 -48.74 -3.64
N LYS A 3 29.42 -48.45 -2.34
CA LYS A 3 28.33 -47.87 -1.52
C LYS A 3 27.86 -46.51 -2.04
N TRP A 4 28.79 -45.65 -2.48
CA TRP A 4 28.46 -44.30 -2.94
C TRP A 4 27.80 -44.31 -4.32
N LEU A 5 28.20 -45.26 -5.19
CA LEU A 5 27.55 -45.49 -6.47
C LEU A 5 26.11 -45.98 -6.29
N SER A 6 25.87 -46.95 -5.39
CA SER A 6 24.50 -47.39 -5.09
C SER A 6 23.65 -46.27 -4.51
N GLU A 7 24.21 -45.47 -3.60
CA GLU A 7 23.50 -44.35 -2.99
C GLU A 7 23.16 -43.25 -4.01
N TYR A 8 24.07 -42.97 -4.96
CA TYR A 8 23.84 -42.06 -6.06
C TYR A 8 22.68 -42.50 -6.98
N HIS A 9 22.60 -43.78 -7.31
CA HIS A 9 21.50 -44.33 -8.11
C HIS A 9 20.18 -44.35 -7.32
N ASN A 10 20.23 -44.64 -6.03
CA ASN A 10 19.04 -44.64 -5.16
C ASN A 10 18.48 -43.24 -4.92
N GLN A 11 19.33 -42.21 -4.88
CA GLN A 11 18.93 -40.80 -4.75
C GLN A 11 18.24 -40.25 -6.01
N ARG A 12 18.38 -40.94 -7.15
CA ARG A 12 17.76 -40.56 -8.42
C ARG A 12 16.78 -41.63 -8.89
N PRO A 13 15.67 -41.82 -8.17
CA PRO A 13 14.57 -42.62 -8.69
C PRO A 13 14.11 -42.02 -10.03
N GLY A 14 13.70 -42.88 -10.96
CA GLY A 14 13.26 -42.45 -12.28
C GLY A 14 12.10 -41.45 -12.21
N LEU A 15 11.96 -40.62 -13.26
CA LEU A 15 10.99 -39.52 -13.32
C LEU A 15 9.57 -39.96 -12.94
N HIS A 16 9.14 -41.14 -13.41
CA HIS A 16 7.79 -41.66 -13.14
C HIS A 16 7.53 -41.92 -11.65
N VAL A 17 8.52 -42.47 -10.94
CA VAL A 17 8.44 -42.74 -9.50
C VAL A 17 8.40 -41.42 -8.72
N LEU A 18 9.16 -40.42 -9.18
CA LEU A 18 9.14 -39.10 -8.56
C LEU A 18 7.77 -38.42 -8.74
N GLN A 19 7.18 -38.52 -9.93
CA GLN A 19 5.88 -37.94 -10.22
C GLN A 19 4.78 -38.57 -9.36
N GLN A 20 4.74 -39.90 -9.27
CA GLN A 20 3.78 -40.60 -8.40
C GLN A 20 3.88 -40.14 -6.94
N ARG A 21 5.10 -40.00 -6.41
CA ARG A 21 5.31 -39.50 -5.04
C ARG A 21 4.83 -38.06 -4.86
N ILE A 22 5.02 -37.20 -5.86
CA ILE A 22 4.54 -35.82 -5.83
C ILE A 22 3.02 -35.80 -5.86
N ASP A 23 2.40 -36.59 -6.75
CA ASP A 23 0.95 -36.66 -6.90
C ASP A 23 0.30 -37.16 -5.59
N GLU A 24 0.85 -38.22 -4.99
CA GLU A 24 0.44 -38.74 -3.67
C GLU A 24 0.59 -37.67 -2.58
N PHE A 25 1.74 -36.99 -2.53
CA PHE A 25 1.99 -35.95 -1.54
C PHE A 25 1.02 -34.76 -1.67
N ILE A 26 0.74 -34.33 -2.90
CA ILE A 26 -0.21 -33.23 -3.17
C ILE A 26 -1.61 -33.65 -2.76
N ALA A 27 -2.06 -34.86 -3.12
CA ALA A 27 -3.38 -35.37 -2.75
C ALA A 27 -3.56 -35.42 -1.22
N ASP A 28 -2.55 -35.91 -0.49
CA ASP A 28 -2.57 -35.97 0.98
C ASP A 28 -2.50 -34.58 1.63
N PHE A 29 -1.81 -33.64 0.99
CA PHE A 29 -1.74 -32.26 1.47
C PHE A 29 -3.07 -31.53 1.27
N GLU A 30 -3.66 -31.62 0.08
CA GLU A 30 -4.96 -31.01 -0.24
C GLU A 30 -6.07 -31.60 0.63
N ALA A 31 -6.07 -32.92 0.85
CA ALA A 31 -7.03 -33.57 1.74
C ALA A 31 -6.93 -33.06 3.19
N ARG A 32 -5.72 -32.74 3.68
CA ARG A 32 -5.53 -32.15 5.02
C ARG A 32 -5.97 -30.69 5.09
N GLU A 33 -5.63 -29.88 4.08
CA GLU A 33 -6.06 -28.48 3.97
C GLU A 33 -7.59 -28.36 3.93
N GLU A 34 -8.26 -29.19 3.11
CA GLU A 34 -9.72 -29.16 3.00
C GLU A 34 -10.41 -29.58 4.30
N ARG A 35 -9.88 -30.59 5.02
CA ARG A 35 -10.39 -30.93 6.36
C ARG A 35 -10.23 -29.77 7.34
N ALA A 36 -9.07 -29.15 7.39
CA ALA A 36 -8.82 -28.01 8.26
C ALA A 36 -9.70 -26.80 7.90
N ARG A 37 -9.99 -26.60 6.62
CA ARG A 37 -10.90 -25.56 6.14
C ARG A 37 -12.34 -25.84 6.58
N GLN A 38 -12.81 -27.07 6.40
CA GLN A 38 -14.14 -27.49 6.83
C GLN A 38 -14.30 -27.35 8.34
N GLU A 39 -13.31 -27.77 9.14
CA GLU A 39 -13.32 -27.61 10.60
C GLU A 39 -13.39 -26.13 11.03
N ARG A 40 -12.69 -25.23 10.31
CA ARG A 40 -12.77 -23.79 10.57
C ARG A 40 -14.14 -23.22 10.19
N GLU A 41 -14.73 -23.70 9.10
CA GLU A 41 -16.06 -23.28 8.66
C GLU A 41 -17.15 -23.79 9.63
N THR A 42 -17.06 -25.02 10.14
CA THR A 42 -17.99 -25.55 11.14
C THR A 42 -17.83 -24.84 12.48
N ALA A 43 -16.60 -24.61 12.95
CA ALA A 43 -16.35 -23.87 14.20
C ALA A 43 -16.91 -22.44 14.13
N ALA A 44 -16.73 -21.76 12.99
CA ALA A 44 -17.29 -20.42 12.78
C ALA A 44 -18.84 -20.42 12.78
N ALA A 45 -19.46 -21.47 12.24
CA ALA A 45 -20.91 -21.63 12.26
C ALA A 45 -21.47 -21.91 13.67
N GLU A 46 -20.79 -22.74 14.46
CA GLU A 46 -21.18 -23.05 15.84
C GLU A 46 -21.10 -21.84 16.78
N GLU A 47 -20.09 -20.98 16.61
CA GLU A 47 -19.93 -19.77 17.42
C GLU A 47 -20.83 -18.59 16.95
N GLY A 48 -21.62 -18.78 15.89
CA GLY A 48 -22.53 -17.76 15.37
C GLY A 48 -21.85 -16.55 14.71
N TRP A 49 -20.55 -16.62 14.42
CA TRP A 49 -19.78 -15.55 13.78
C TRP A 49 -19.49 -15.89 12.32
N THR A 50 -20.00 -15.10 11.39
CA THR A 50 -19.71 -15.26 9.96
C THR A 50 -18.38 -14.61 9.59
N VAL A 51 -17.42 -15.38 9.05
CA VAL A 51 -16.16 -14.85 8.52
C VAL A 51 -16.45 -14.02 7.26
N VAL A 52 -16.38 -12.70 7.38
CA VAL A 52 -16.53 -11.78 6.24
C VAL A 52 -15.27 -11.86 5.37
N THR A 53 -15.32 -12.66 4.30
CA THR A 53 -14.25 -12.69 3.30
C THR A 53 -14.42 -11.51 2.35
N ARG A 54 -13.48 -10.56 2.40
CA ARG A 54 -13.38 -9.54 1.35
C ARG A 54 -12.72 -10.16 0.14
N HIS A 55 -13.47 -10.30 -0.96
CA HIS A 55 -12.88 -10.50 -2.28
C HIS A 55 -12.02 -9.28 -2.61
N LYS A 56 -10.71 -9.40 -2.37
CA LYS A 56 -9.74 -8.35 -2.70
C LYS A 56 -9.65 -8.32 -4.23
N GLY A 57 -10.43 -7.44 -4.85
CA GLY A 57 -10.44 -7.24 -6.30
C GLY A 57 -9.02 -7.00 -6.83
N ARG A 58 -8.68 -7.75 -7.88
CA ARG A 58 -7.46 -7.66 -8.72
C ARG A 58 -6.14 -7.71 -7.94
N LYS A 59 -5.36 -8.77 -8.17
CA LYS A 59 -3.96 -8.91 -7.71
C LYS A 59 -3.21 -7.61 -8.05
N LYS A 60 -2.96 -6.75 -7.06
CA LYS A 60 -1.82 -5.83 -7.15
C LYS A 60 -0.61 -6.71 -6.91
N THR A 61 0.28 -6.74 -7.88
CA THR A 61 1.54 -7.48 -7.85
C THR A 61 2.35 -7.03 -6.62
N THR A 62 2.17 -7.74 -5.52
CA THR A 62 3.08 -7.66 -4.38
C THR A 62 4.25 -8.56 -4.73
N ASP A 63 5.40 -7.96 -5.02
CA ASP A 63 6.65 -8.69 -5.05
C ASP A 63 6.95 -9.17 -3.62
N SER A 64 7.11 -10.48 -3.45
CA SER A 64 7.23 -11.14 -2.14
C SER A 64 8.54 -10.83 -1.43
N GLU A 65 9.55 -10.34 -2.14
CA GLU A 65 10.88 -10.05 -1.61
C GLU A 65 11.01 -8.62 -1.08
N SER A 66 10.37 -7.65 -1.75
CA SER A 66 10.55 -6.22 -1.44
C SER A 66 9.40 -5.59 -0.65
N GLY A 67 8.22 -6.22 -0.59
CA GLY A 67 7.06 -5.70 0.15
C GLY A 67 6.50 -4.36 -0.35
N ILE A 68 7.06 -3.80 -1.43
CA ILE A 68 6.70 -2.48 -1.95
C ILE A 68 5.55 -2.65 -2.95
N THR A 69 4.41 -2.06 -2.60
CA THR A 69 3.22 -2.06 -3.46
C THR A 69 3.32 -0.96 -4.52
N VAL A 70 3.80 -1.29 -5.71
CA VAL A 70 3.80 -0.35 -6.86
C VAL A 70 2.43 -0.39 -7.54
N GLY A 71 1.43 0.20 -6.89
CA GLY A 71 0.11 0.39 -7.49
C GLY A 71 -0.13 1.87 -7.77
N GLY A 72 -0.11 2.29 -9.04
CA GLY A 72 -0.47 3.65 -9.43
C GLY A 72 -1.78 4.07 -8.79
N ILE A 73 -1.73 5.10 -7.93
CA ILE A 73 -2.92 5.63 -7.27
C ILE A 73 -3.51 6.64 -8.25
N ALA A 74 -4.74 6.41 -8.70
CA ALA A 74 -5.46 7.38 -9.52
C ALA A 74 -5.59 8.71 -8.74
N PRO A 75 -5.33 9.88 -9.36
CA PRO A 75 -5.35 11.17 -8.67
C PRO A 75 -6.68 11.44 -7.97
N ALA A 76 -7.80 11.05 -8.58
CA ALA A 76 -9.14 11.15 -7.99
C ALA A 76 -9.30 10.37 -6.66
N ALA A 77 -8.57 9.25 -6.48
CA ALA A 77 -8.59 8.50 -5.23
C ALA A 77 -7.78 9.19 -4.12
N VAL A 78 -6.77 9.99 -4.47
CA VAL A 78 -6.00 10.81 -3.51
C VAL A 78 -6.85 11.97 -3.03
N GLU A 79 -7.49 12.70 -3.94
CA GLU A 79 -8.35 13.84 -3.59
C GLU A 79 -9.53 13.42 -2.70
N ASN A 80 -10.19 12.32 -3.03
CA ASN A 80 -11.30 11.80 -2.22
C ASN A 80 -10.84 11.37 -0.80
N LYS A 81 -9.61 10.88 -0.65
CA LYS A 81 -9.05 10.57 0.67
C LYS A 81 -8.70 11.83 1.46
N GLN A 82 -8.18 12.86 0.81
CA GLN A 82 -7.89 14.15 1.47
C GLN A 82 -9.17 14.84 1.94
N LYS A 83 -10.22 14.86 1.10
CA LYS A 83 -11.54 15.41 1.44
C LYS A 83 -12.20 14.71 2.63
N LYS A 84 -12.05 13.38 2.74
CA LYS A 84 -12.60 12.61 3.89
C LYS A 84 -11.85 12.88 5.19
N LYS A 85 -10.52 13.04 5.14
CA LYS A 85 -9.72 13.37 6.33
C LYS A 85 -10.10 14.73 6.94
N THR A 86 -10.48 15.69 6.11
CA THR A 86 -10.91 17.02 6.60
C THR A 86 -12.30 17.01 7.26
N THR A 87 -13.16 16.03 6.95
CA THR A 87 -14.49 15.89 7.55
C THR A 87 -14.50 15.00 8.79
N GLU A 88 -13.64 13.98 8.85
CA GLU A 88 -13.64 12.99 9.94
C GLU A 88 -12.99 13.52 11.23
N THR A 89 -12.08 14.50 11.15
CA THR A 89 -11.46 15.11 12.33
C THR A 89 -12.01 16.52 12.55
N ALA A 90 -12.52 16.80 13.75
CA ALA A 90 -12.89 18.15 14.16
C ALA A 90 -11.71 19.11 13.87
N LEU A 91 -11.99 20.18 13.13
CA LEU A 91 -11.01 21.19 12.78
C LEU A 91 -10.34 21.71 14.07
N ASN A 92 -9.01 21.70 14.09
CA ASN A 92 -8.19 22.20 15.21
C ASN A 92 -8.27 21.41 16.53
N PHE A 93 -8.61 20.12 16.47
CA PHE A 93 -8.54 19.23 17.64
C PHE A 93 -7.13 19.16 18.25
N TYR A 94 -6.09 19.14 17.41
CA TYR A 94 -4.71 19.05 17.89
C TYR A 94 -3.96 20.38 17.80
N ARG A 95 -3.03 20.61 18.74
CA ARG A 95 -2.19 21.81 18.79
C ARG A 95 -1.31 21.99 17.55
N PHE A 96 -0.86 20.90 16.94
CA PHE A 96 -0.03 20.97 15.72
C PHE A 96 -0.81 21.53 14.54
N GLN A 97 -2.11 21.24 14.42
CA GLN A 97 -2.97 21.76 13.34
C GLN A 97 -3.02 23.29 13.38
N ARG A 98 -3.17 23.89 14.57
CA ARG A 98 -3.15 25.35 14.75
C ARG A 98 -1.79 25.97 14.41
N ARG A 99 -0.70 25.27 14.73
CA ARG A 99 0.67 25.72 14.43
C ARG A 99 0.93 25.70 12.91
N GLU A 100 0.49 24.65 12.24
CA GLU A 100 0.60 24.51 10.78
C GLU A 100 -0.25 25.54 10.05
N ALA A 101 -1.50 25.74 10.47
CA ALA A 101 -2.38 26.78 9.89
C ALA A 101 -1.72 28.17 9.96
N ARG A 102 -1.23 28.57 11.15
CA ARG A 102 -0.53 29.84 11.32
C ARG A 102 0.73 29.94 10.45
N ARG A 103 1.49 28.85 10.33
CA ARG A 103 2.70 28.82 9.47
C ARG A 103 2.32 29.04 8.02
N ASN A 104 1.26 28.39 7.54
CA ASN A 104 0.78 28.53 6.17
C ASN A 104 0.29 29.95 5.89
N GLU A 105 -0.47 30.54 6.81
CA GLU A 105 -0.89 31.95 6.72
C GLU A 105 0.30 32.91 6.60
N ILE A 106 1.36 32.70 7.41
CA ILE A 106 2.58 33.53 7.34
C ILE A 106 3.28 33.35 5.99
N LEU A 107 3.37 32.12 5.48
CA LEU A 107 3.99 31.84 4.18
C LEU A 107 3.22 32.52 3.04
N GLU A 108 1.89 32.47 3.07
CA GLU A 108 1.05 33.15 2.07
C GLU A 108 1.24 34.68 2.12
N LEU A 109 1.33 35.26 3.32
CA LEU A 109 1.59 36.70 3.47
C LEU A 109 2.97 37.09 2.93
N GLN A 110 4.00 36.27 3.17
CA GLN A 110 5.35 36.49 2.62
C GLN A 110 5.34 36.45 1.09
N GLN A 111 4.66 35.45 0.50
CA GLN A 111 4.53 35.34 -0.96
C GLN A 111 3.85 36.57 -1.56
N ARG A 112 2.72 37.00 -0.99
CA ARG A 112 2.00 38.21 -1.45
C ARG A 112 2.86 39.46 -1.32
N PHE A 113 3.61 39.60 -0.23
CA PHE A 113 4.50 40.74 -0.03
C PHE A 113 5.63 40.79 -1.08
N GLU A 114 6.20 39.63 -1.43
CA GLU A 114 7.20 39.56 -2.49
C GLU A 114 6.64 39.93 -3.86
N GLU A 115 5.42 39.49 -4.17
CA GLU A 115 4.72 39.87 -5.40
C GLU A 115 4.49 41.39 -5.46
N ASP A 116 3.99 41.98 -4.38
CA ASP A 116 3.73 43.42 -4.34
C ASP A 116 5.02 44.25 -4.37
N LYS A 117 6.09 43.77 -3.73
CA LYS A 117 7.42 44.37 -3.86
C LYS A 117 7.88 44.39 -5.32
N LYS A 118 7.69 43.28 -6.06
CA LYS A 118 8.02 43.21 -7.51
C LYS A 118 7.17 44.20 -8.31
N LYS A 119 5.86 44.30 -8.04
CA LYS A 119 4.95 45.27 -8.69
C LYS A 119 5.39 46.72 -8.44
N ILE A 120 5.72 47.08 -7.21
CA ILE A 120 6.15 48.44 -6.85
C ILE A 120 7.46 48.80 -7.56
N VAL A 121 8.41 47.87 -7.65
CA VAL A 121 9.66 48.08 -8.39
C VAL A 121 9.37 48.34 -9.88
N ALA A 122 8.48 47.54 -10.49
CA ALA A 122 8.09 47.74 -11.88
C ALA A 122 7.41 49.12 -12.10
N LEU A 123 6.51 49.52 -11.20
CA LEU A 123 5.85 50.83 -11.26
C LEU A 123 6.84 51.99 -11.07
N ARG A 124 7.80 51.85 -10.16
CA ARG A 124 8.87 52.85 -9.96
C ARG A 124 9.75 52.98 -11.20
N ALA A 125 10.11 51.87 -11.84
CA ALA A 125 10.89 51.88 -13.08
C ALA A 125 10.11 52.51 -14.25
N ALA A 126 8.80 52.25 -14.34
CA ALA A 126 7.94 52.84 -15.36
C ALA A 126 7.63 54.33 -15.12
N ARG A 127 7.73 54.81 -13.88
CA ARG A 127 7.43 56.19 -13.52
C ARG A 127 8.53 57.12 -14.02
N LYS A 128 8.19 58.03 -14.93
CA LYS A 128 9.06 59.13 -15.36
C LYS A 128 9.02 60.24 -14.30
N PHE A 129 10.08 60.31 -13.49
CA PHE A 129 10.23 61.32 -12.45
C PHE A 129 10.26 62.73 -13.09
N ARG A 130 9.41 63.64 -12.59
CA ARG A 130 9.36 65.05 -13.00
C ARG A 130 9.67 65.91 -11.77
N PRO A 131 10.90 66.44 -11.64
CA PRO A 131 11.37 67.12 -10.43
C PRO A 131 10.99 68.60 -10.31
N TYR A 132 10.22 69.15 -11.24
CA TYR A 132 9.76 70.54 -11.24
C TYR A 132 8.25 70.58 -11.49
#